data_AF-A0A4P7HLG8-F1
#
_entry.id   AF-A0A4P7HLG8-F1
#
_cell.length_a   1.000
_cell.length_b   1.000
_cell.length_c   1.000
_cell.angle_alpha   90.00
_cell.angle_beta   90.00
_cell.angle_gamma   90.00
#
_symmetry.space_group_name_H-M   'P 1'
#
loop_
_entity.id
_entity.type
_entity.pdbx_description
1 polymer ?
#
loop_
_entity_poly.entity_id
_entity_poly.type
_entity_poly.pdbx_seq_one_letter_code
_entity_poly.pdbx_strand_id
1 'polypeptide(L)'
;MTDILGARMAEIQQRQQARAQAADEELVRLKAMLSDHADGIKVTLAAEMDRIDDLKSGVGAQIRDATNASTRLRQDSEGMRRVLKANEVALRRQARWAWTAVGGACLAAVVIVLLAGWAATSLIDAARLEADAIRTANVDELTDAREEGQRAIAELHQQLAAQQAEVERSSEDVGAEFAALSTERDAVQAELERFSHFRDRLGITLVEGQNRVFIVVPEGQEIRAWRAAGLSNLARYNGRMYRVMAQR
;
A
#
# COMPACT_ATOMS: atom_id res chain seq x y z
N MET A 1 66.50 -6.82 163.55
CA MET A 1 65.38 -7.24 162.69
C MET A 1 64.66 -6.01 162.13
N THR A 2 65.40 -5.12 161.44
CA THR A 2 64.92 -3.82 160.94
C THR A 2 65.52 -3.43 159.58
N ASP A 3 66.33 -4.28 158.95
CA ASP A 3 67.12 -3.94 157.74
C ASP A 3 66.60 -4.58 156.42
N ILE A 4 65.51 -5.35 156.47
CA ILE A 4 64.94 -6.05 155.30
C ILE A 4 63.77 -5.27 154.66
N LEU A 5 63.16 -4.34 155.40
CA LEU A 5 62.02 -3.54 154.93
C LEU A 5 62.42 -2.35 154.04
N GLY A 6 63.62 -1.78 154.24
CA GLY A 6 64.14 -0.68 153.40
C GLY A 6 64.46 -1.11 151.96
N ALA A 7 65.04 -2.30 151.79
CA ALA A 7 65.41 -2.82 150.47
C ALA A 7 64.18 -3.12 149.57
N ARG A 8 63.09 -3.63 150.16
CA ARG A 8 61.85 -3.91 149.40
C ARG A 8 61.11 -2.65 148.96
N MET A 9 61.18 -1.56 149.72
CA MET A 9 60.54 -0.29 149.31
C MET A 9 61.27 0.36 148.13
N ALA A 10 62.60 0.32 148.10
CA ALA A 10 63.38 0.82 146.96
C ALA A 10 63.11 0.03 145.66
N GLU A 11 62.98 -1.30 145.74
CA GLU A 11 62.68 -2.15 144.57
C GLU A 11 61.28 -1.86 144.00
N ILE A 12 60.28 -1.62 144.85
CA ILE A 12 58.91 -1.29 144.42
C ILE A 12 58.88 0.08 143.72
N GLN A 13 59.64 1.05 144.22
CA GLN A 13 59.70 2.40 143.64
C GLN A 13 60.40 2.40 142.27
N GLN A 14 61.46 1.61 142.11
CA GLN A 14 62.17 1.46 140.84
C GLN A 14 61.31 0.75 139.78
N ARG A 15 60.50 -0.25 140.17
CA ARG A 15 59.54 -0.88 139.25
C ARG A 15 58.41 0.05 138.82
N GLN A 16 57.99 0.98 139.67
CA GLN A 16 56.99 1.98 139.28
C GLN A 16 57.53 3.03 138.31
N GLN A 17 58.78 3.49 138.49
CA GLN A 17 59.40 4.42 137.54
C GLN A 17 59.64 3.79 136.16
N ALA A 18 60.07 2.52 136.10
CA ALA A 18 60.25 1.81 134.84
C ALA A 18 58.92 1.62 134.07
N ARG A 19 57.80 1.39 134.78
CA ARG A 19 56.48 1.28 134.15
C ARG A 19 55.95 2.62 133.64
N ALA A 20 56.22 3.72 134.35
CA ALA A 20 55.82 5.05 133.92
C ALA A 20 56.57 5.48 132.64
N GLN A 21 57.86 5.20 132.55
CA GLN A 21 58.66 5.52 131.36
C GLN A 21 58.24 4.70 130.13
N ALA A 22 57.96 3.40 130.30
CA ALA A 22 57.48 2.56 129.20
C ALA A 22 56.11 3.00 128.65
N ALA A 23 55.21 3.48 129.53
CA ALA A 23 53.90 3.97 129.11
C ALA A 23 53.98 5.28 128.31
N ASP A 24 54.90 6.18 128.65
CA ASP A 24 55.09 7.45 127.93
C ASP A 24 55.70 7.23 126.54
N GLU A 25 56.65 6.29 126.40
CA GLU A 25 57.19 5.90 125.09
C GLU A 25 56.12 5.30 124.16
N GLU A 26 55.22 4.48 124.71
CA GLU A 26 54.12 3.89 123.96
C GLU A 26 53.10 4.94 123.50
N LEU A 27 52.83 5.95 124.32
CA LEU A 27 51.98 7.09 123.99
C LEU A 27 52.56 7.94 122.85
N VAL A 28 53.86 8.21 122.86
CA VAL A 28 54.55 8.93 121.78
C VAL A 28 54.49 8.13 120.47
N ARG A 29 54.69 6.82 120.54
CA ARG A 29 54.60 5.93 119.37
C ARG A 29 53.19 5.89 118.77
N LEU A 30 52.16 5.79 119.61
CA LEU A 30 50.76 5.79 119.15
C LEU A 30 50.38 7.14 118.53
N LYS A 31 50.84 8.26 119.10
CA LYS A 31 50.58 9.60 118.55
C LYS A 31 51.23 9.82 117.19
N ALA A 32 52.46 9.32 116.99
CA ALA A 32 53.13 9.36 115.69
C ALA A 32 52.37 8.54 114.64
N MET A 33 51.91 7.33 115.01
CA MET A 33 51.17 6.44 114.12
C MET A 33 49.81 7.04 113.69
N LEU A 34 49.12 7.73 114.61
CA LEU A 34 47.86 8.43 114.32
C LEU A 34 48.05 9.65 113.41
N SER A 35 49.15 10.39 113.57
CA SER A 35 49.47 11.52 112.70
C SER A 35 49.73 11.06 111.26
N ASP A 36 50.51 9.99 111.10
CA ASP A 36 50.83 9.43 109.77
C ASP A 36 49.57 8.89 109.06
N HIS A 37 48.67 8.25 109.82
CA HIS A 37 47.38 7.81 109.29
C HIS A 37 46.46 8.97 108.88
N ALA A 38 46.45 10.07 109.65
CA ALA A 38 45.64 11.24 109.35
C ALA A 38 46.11 11.97 108.08
N ASP A 39 47.42 12.04 107.85
CA ASP A 39 47.98 12.64 106.63
C ASP A 39 47.76 11.75 105.41
N GLY A 40 47.84 10.42 105.55
CA GLY A 40 47.49 9.47 104.49
C GLY A 40 46.03 9.60 104.01
N ILE A 41 45.08 9.83 104.93
CA ILE A 41 43.66 10.06 104.59
C ILE A 41 43.45 11.38 103.86
N LYS A 42 44.18 12.45 104.23
CA LYS A 42 44.06 13.75 103.54
C LYS A 42 44.53 13.69 102.08
N VAL A 43 45.66 13.02 101.84
CA VAL A 43 46.22 12.90 100.48
C VAL A 43 45.30 12.08 99.57
N THR A 44 44.75 10.98 100.09
CA THR A 44 43.81 10.14 99.33
C THR A 44 42.49 10.88 99.04
N LEU A 45 41.97 11.66 99.99
CA LEU A 45 40.75 12.44 99.78
C LEU A 45 40.95 13.55 98.73
N ALA A 46 42.10 14.24 98.72
CA ALA A 46 42.40 15.26 97.72
C ALA A 46 42.46 14.66 96.30
N ALA A 47 43.09 13.49 96.14
CA ALA A 47 43.19 12.81 94.85
C ALA A 47 41.84 12.32 94.31
N GLU A 48 40.91 11.93 95.18
CA GLU A 48 39.54 11.58 94.75
C GLU A 48 38.73 12.81 94.33
N MET A 49 38.93 13.95 94.99
CA MET A 49 38.24 15.20 94.65
C MET A 49 38.64 15.68 93.24
N ASP A 50 39.91 15.61 92.88
CA ASP A 50 40.39 15.94 91.53
C ASP A 50 39.78 15.02 90.45
N ARG A 51 39.66 13.71 90.73
CA ARG A 51 39.02 12.76 89.80
C ARG A 51 37.56 13.08 89.57
N ILE A 52 36.84 13.53 90.59
CA ILE A 52 35.42 13.88 90.48
C ILE A 52 35.26 15.13 89.60
N ASP A 53 36.13 16.12 89.74
CA ASP A 53 36.09 17.33 88.90
C ASP A 53 36.44 17.04 87.43
N ASP A 54 37.41 16.17 87.17
CA ASP A 54 37.72 15.70 85.81
C ASP A 54 36.52 14.97 85.18
N LEU A 55 35.85 14.10 85.93
CA LEU A 55 34.66 13.38 85.47
C LEU A 55 33.50 14.34 85.17
N LYS A 56 33.30 15.35 86.02
CA LYS A 56 32.26 16.37 85.83
C LYS A 56 32.51 17.20 84.57
N SER A 57 33.76 17.58 84.30
CA SER A 57 34.11 18.33 83.09
C SER A 57 33.97 17.48 81.81
N GLY A 58 34.39 16.21 81.85
CA GLY A 58 34.26 15.26 80.76
C GLY A 58 32.81 14.94 80.39
N VAL A 59 31.96 14.70 81.40
CA VAL A 59 30.51 14.46 81.19
C VAL A 59 29.82 15.70 80.63
N GLY A 60 30.18 16.90 81.11
CA GLY A 60 29.63 18.16 80.58
C GLY A 60 29.99 18.45 79.12
N ALA A 61 31.16 17.99 78.65
CA ALA A 61 31.53 18.08 77.24
C ALA A 61 30.72 17.09 76.38
N GLN A 62 30.61 15.83 76.81
CA GLN A 62 29.86 14.81 76.07
C GLN A 62 28.37 15.13 75.94
N ILE A 63 27.74 15.69 76.98
CA ILE A 63 26.33 16.11 76.93
C ILE A 63 26.13 17.24 75.91
N ARG A 64 27.06 18.19 75.81
CA ARG A 64 26.98 19.29 74.84
C ARG A 64 27.13 18.79 73.40
N ASP A 65 28.05 17.87 73.15
CA ASP A 65 28.25 17.30 71.82
C ASP A 65 27.06 16.45 71.38
N ALA A 66 26.50 15.63 72.28
CA ALA A 66 25.28 14.87 72.01
C ALA A 66 24.08 15.78 71.72
N THR A 67 23.94 16.88 72.45
CA THR A 67 22.86 17.85 72.23
C THR A 67 23.02 18.55 70.87
N ASN A 68 24.22 19.01 70.54
CA ASN A 68 24.51 19.64 69.25
C ASN A 68 24.29 18.67 68.07
N ALA A 69 24.70 17.42 68.20
CA ALA A 69 24.44 16.39 67.18
C ALA A 69 22.94 16.14 66.97
N SER A 70 22.16 16.08 68.06
CA SER A 70 20.70 15.92 67.97
C SER A 70 20.01 17.10 67.28
N THR A 71 20.48 18.33 67.53
CA THR A 71 19.93 19.53 66.86
C THR A 71 20.23 19.57 65.37
N ARG A 72 21.44 19.14 64.96
CA ARG A 72 21.81 19.05 63.54
C ARG A 72 20.98 18.01 62.81
N LEU A 73 20.83 16.81 63.37
CA LEU A 73 19.98 15.76 62.80
C LEU A 73 18.53 16.21 62.66
N ARG A 74 18.03 16.98 63.63
CA ARG A 74 16.67 17.52 63.57
C ARG A 74 16.53 18.56 62.46
N GLN A 75 17.48 19.49 62.34
CA GLN A 75 17.49 20.48 61.26
C GLN A 75 17.60 19.83 59.87
N ASP A 76 18.45 18.84 59.69
CA ASP A 76 18.59 18.09 58.44
C ASP A 76 17.31 17.31 58.10
N SER A 77 16.68 16.69 59.10
CA SER A 77 15.41 15.98 58.91
C SER A 77 14.28 16.91 58.47
N GLU A 78 14.24 18.13 59.00
CA GLU A 78 13.27 19.16 58.59
C GLU A 78 13.58 19.68 57.18
N GLY A 79 14.86 19.84 56.84
CA GLY A 79 15.31 20.20 55.49
C GLY A 79 14.88 19.16 54.45
N MET A 80 15.18 17.88 54.69
CA MET A 80 14.78 16.79 53.79
C MET A 80 13.25 16.69 53.64
N ARG A 81 12.49 16.86 54.72
CA ARG A 81 11.02 16.85 54.65
C ARG A 81 10.48 17.99 53.79
N ARG A 82 11.10 19.18 53.81
CA ARG A 82 10.69 20.29 52.95
C ARG A 82 10.99 20.00 51.47
N VAL A 83 12.15 19.45 51.16
CA VAL A 83 12.52 19.06 49.78
C VAL A 83 11.60 17.97 49.25
N LEU A 84 11.32 16.94 50.04
CA LEU A 84 10.40 15.86 49.65
C LEU A 84 8.98 16.38 49.39
N LYS A 85 8.45 17.26 50.25
CA LYS A 85 7.14 17.88 50.04
C LYS A 85 7.11 18.77 48.80
N ALA A 86 8.17 19.54 48.53
CA ALA A 86 8.25 20.38 47.34
C ALA A 86 8.28 19.53 46.06
N ASN A 87 9.05 18.44 46.05
CA ASN A 87 9.13 17.52 44.92
C ASN A 87 7.81 16.76 44.69
N GLU A 88 7.11 16.37 45.75
CA GLU A 88 5.81 15.71 45.62
C GLU A 88 4.77 16.62 44.93
N VAL A 89 4.75 17.91 45.27
CA VAL A 89 3.85 18.89 44.63
C VAL A 89 4.21 19.10 43.16
N ALA A 90 5.50 19.16 42.83
CA ALA A 90 5.97 19.31 41.45
C ALA A 90 5.61 18.08 40.59
N LEU A 91 5.84 16.87 41.11
CA LEU A 91 5.53 15.60 40.42
C LEU A 91 4.04 15.42 40.18
N ARG A 92 3.18 15.76 41.16
CA ARG A 92 1.71 15.69 40.99
C ARG A 92 1.20 16.64 39.90
N ARG A 93 1.80 17.82 39.77
CA ARG A 93 1.44 18.76 38.70
C ARG A 93 1.87 18.24 37.34
N GLN A 94 3.12 17.78 37.20
CA GLN A 94 3.61 17.22 35.94
C GLN A 94 2.81 15.98 35.50
N ALA A 95 2.47 15.10 36.44
CA ALA A 95 1.64 13.93 36.16
C ALA A 95 0.28 14.33 35.57
N ARG A 96 -0.42 15.33 36.15
CA ARG A 96 -1.72 15.79 35.63
C ARG A 96 -1.63 16.28 34.19
N TRP A 97 -0.62 17.09 33.86
CA TRP A 97 -0.43 17.58 32.49
C TRP A 97 -0.07 16.44 31.51
N ALA A 98 0.75 15.48 31.94
CA ALA A 98 1.08 14.31 31.14
C ALA A 98 -0.17 13.46 30.84
N TRP A 99 -1.02 13.21 31.84
CA TRP A 99 -2.26 12.45 31.65
C TRP A 99 -3.23 13.16 30.70
N THR A 100 -3.37 14.49 30.79
CA THR A 100 -4.22 15.24 29.85
C THR A 100 -3.67 15.23 28.43
N ALA A 101 -2.35 15.29 28.26
CA ALA A 101 -1.71 15.25 26.95
C ALA A 101 -1.87 13.88 26.29
N VAL A 102 -1.65 12.80 27.05
CA VAL A 102 -1.84 11.42 26.56
C VAL A 102 -3.32 11.18 26.22
N GLY A 103 -4.25 11.60 27.07
CA GLY A 103 -5.68 11.49 26.80
C GLY A 103 -6.11 12.25 25.54
N GLY A 104 -5.61 13.48 25.37
CA GLY A 104 -5.86 14.28 24.17
C GLY A 104 -5.30 13.64 22.90
N ALA A 105 -4.09 13.11 22.95
CA ALA A 105 -3.46 12.42 21.81
C ALA A 105 -4.23 11.14 21.43
N CYS A 106 -4.66 10.34 22.40
CA CYS A 106 -5.49 9.15 22.14
C CYS A 106 -6.83 9.53 21.50
N LEU A 107 -7.51 10.57 21.99
CA LEU A 107 -8.77 11.03 21.39
C LEU A 107 -8.56 11.53 19.96
N ALA A 108 -7.51 12.31 19.72
CA ALA A 108 -7.17 12.78 18.37
C ALA A 108 -6.91 11.61 17.41
N ALA A 109 -6.16 10.59 17.85
CA ALA A 109 -5.90 9.39 17.06
C ALA A 109 -7.21 8.64 16.70
N VAL A 110 -8.12 8.46 17.67
CA VAL A 110 -9.42 7.82 17.42
C VAL A 110 -10.24 8.60 16.40
N VAL A 111 -10.29 9.94 16.51
CA VAL A 111 -11.01 10.79 15.55
C VAL A 111 -10.41 10.66 14.15
N ILE A 112 -9.08 10.64 14.02
CA ILE A 112 -8.41 10.46 12.73
C ILE A 112 -8.77 9.10 12.12
N VAL A 113 -8.75 8.01 12.90
CA VAL A 113 -9.11 6.67 12.43
C VAL A 113 -10.57 6.61 12.00
N LEU A 114 -11.49 7.22 12.76
CA LEU A 114 -12.90 7.28 12.39
C LEU A 114 -13.13 8.08 11.11
N LEU A 115 -12.49 9.24 10.96
CA LEU A 115 -12.57 10.05 9.74
C LEU A 115 -11.98 9.30 8.53
N ALA A 116 -10.86 8.61 8.70
CA ALA A 116 -10.26 7.79 7.66
C ALA A 116 -11.18 6.62 7.25
N GLY A 117 -11.78 5.94 8.23
CA GLY A 117 -12.76 4.88 7.97
C GLY A 117 -14.00 5.38 7.24
N TRP A 118 -14.55 6.52 7.68
CA TRP A 118 -15.69 7.15 7.03
C TRP A 118 -15.38 7.58 5.59
N ALA A 119 -14.24 8.25 5.38
CA ALA A 119 -13.81 8.67 4.05
C ALA A 119 -13.60 7.47 3.11
N ALA A 120 -13.01 6.38 3.61
CA ALA A 120 -12.88 5.14 2.84
C ALA A 120 -14.23 4.57 2.43
N THR A 121 -15.22 4.53 3.33
CA THR A 121 -16.56 4.04 2.99
C THR A 121 -17.26 4.93 1.96
N SER A 122 -17.19 6.26 2.10
CA SER A 122 -17.80 7.17 1.13
C SER A 122 -17.17 7.09 -0.25
N LEU A 123 -15.85 6.88 -0.32
CA LEU A 123 -15.15 6.69 -1.59
C LEU A 123 -15.55 5.38 -2.27
N ILE A 124 -15.71 4.30 -1.50
CA ILE A 124 -16.17 3.01 -2.02
C ILE A 124 -17.60 3.13 -2.56
N ASP A 125 -18.49 3.80 -1.82
CA ASP A 125 -19.88 3.96 -2.25
C ASP A 125 -20.00 4.86 -3.49
N ALA A 126 -19.21 5.94 -3.57
CA ALA A 126 -19.13 6.77 -4.76
C ALA A 126 -18.60 5.99 -5.97
N ALA A 127 -17.54 5.19 -5.78
CA ALA A 127 -16.97 4.36 -6.84
C ALA A 127 -17.94 3.26 -7.31
N ARG A 128 -18.75 2.69 -6.41
CA ARG A 128 -19.81 1.74 -6.77
C ARG A 128 -20.90 2.40 -7.60
N LEU A 129 -21.34 3.59 -7.19
CA LEU A 129 -22.37 4.34 -7.92
C LEU A 129 -21.90 4.74 -9.31
N GLU A 130 -20.64 5.17 -9.45
CA GLU A 130 -20.03 5.47 -10.74
C GLU A 130 -19.85 4.20 -11.60
N ALA A 131 -19.41 3.09 -11.02
CA ALA A 131 -19.29 1.82 -11.72
C ALA A 131 -20.64 1.30 -12.22
N ASP A 132 -21.70 1.43 -11.42
CA ASP A 132 -23.05 1.04 -11.83
C ASP A 132 -23.60 1.98 -12.90
N ALA A 133 -23.35 3.29 -12.81
CA ALA A 133 -23.70 4.25 -13.86
C ALA A 133 -23.00 3.95 -15.19
N ILE A 134 -21.70 3.60 -15.15
CA ILE A 134 -20.94 3.18 -16.34
C ILE A 134 -21.49 1.87 -16.90
N ARG A 135 -21.84 0.89 -16.04
CA ARG A 135 -22.43 -0.37 -16.50
C ARG A 135 -23.77 -0.16 -17.17
N THR A 136 -24.64 0.68 -16.61
CA THR A 136 -25.93 1.00 -17.24
C THR A 136 -25.72 1.70 -18.58
N ALA A 137 -24.86 2.71 -18.63
CA ALA A 137 -24.56 3.42 -19.88
C ALA A 137 -23.98 2.48 -20.95
N ASN A 138 -23.03 1.62 -20.58
CA ASN A 138 -22.44 0.66 -21.52
C ASN A 138 -23.45 -0.38 -22.01
N VAL A 139 -24.39 -0.82 -21.16
CA VAL A 139 -25.44 -1.76 -21.57
C VAL A 139 -26.36 -1.09 -22.59
N ASP A 140 -26.76 0.16 -22.34
CA ASP A 140 -27.63 0.92 -23.23
C ASP A 140 -26.93 1.17 -24.58
N GLU A 141 -25.66 1.62 -24.58
CA GLU A 141 -24.87 1.81 -25.79
C GLU A 141 -24.68 0.50 -26.57
N LEU A 142 -24.46 -0.63 -25.88
CA LEU A 142 -24.36 -1.94 -26.52
C LEU A 142 -25.68 -2.39 -27.14
N THR A 143 -26.81 -2.09 -26.51
CA THR A 143 -28.13 -2.40 -27.09
C THR A 143 -28.41 -1.56 -28.33
N ASP A 144 -28.09 -0.27 -28.30
CA ASP A 144 -28.27 0.64 -29.43
C ASP A 144 -27.38 0.24 -30.60
N ALA A 145 -26.09 -0.01 -30.34
CA ALA A 145 -25.15 -0.47 -31.35
C ALA A 145 -25.56 -1.84 -31.95
N ARG A 146 -26.15 -2.71 -31.14
CA ARG A 146 -26.68 -4.00 -31.61
C ARG A 146 -27.90 -3.82 -32.49
N GLU A 147 -28.82 -2.92 -32.12
CA GLU A 147 -30.00 -2.63 -32.93
C GLU A 147 -29.62 -1.99 -34.27
N GLU A 148 -28.71 -1.02 -34.25
CA GLU A 148 -28.16 -0.40 -35.46
C GLU A 148 -27.45 -1.43 -36.34
N GLY A 149 -26.63 -2.28 -35.75
CA GLY A 149 -25.98 -3.38 -36.46
C GLY A 149 -26.97 -4.37 -37.10
N GLN A 150 -28.05 -4.71 -36.40
CA GLN A 150 -29.11 -5.57 -36.94
C GLN A 150 -29.86 -4.91 -38.10
N ARG A 151 -30.14 -3.60 -38.01
CA ARG A 151 -30.74 -2.84 -39.12
C ARG A 151 -29.83 -2.80 -40.33
N ALA A 152 -28.54 -2.53 -40.14
CA ALA A 152 -27.55 -2.53 -41.24
C ALA A 152 -27.43 -3.90 -41.92
N ILE A 153 -27.43 -4.99 -41.14
CA ILE A 153 -27.41 -6.36 -41.70
C ILE A 153 -28.70 -6.64 -42.49
N ALA A 154 -29.86 -6.24 -41.97
CA ALA A 154 -31.12 -6.42 -42.67
C ALA A 154 -31.15 -5.63 -44.00
N GLU A 155 -30.64 -4.41 -44.01
CA GLU A 155 -30.50 -3.59 -45.21
C GLU A 155 -29.56 -4.24 -46.22
N LEU A 156 -28.39 -4.73 -45.79
CA LEU A 156 -27.45 -5.44 -46.66
C LEU A 156 -28.06 -6.71 -47.26
N HIS A 157 -28.82 -7.48 -46.48
CA HIS A 157 -29.55 -8.63 -47.01
C HIS A 157 -30.59 -8.22 -48.05
N GLN A 158 -31.32 -7.12 -47.83
CA GLN A 158 -32.29 -6.62 -48.79
C GLN A 158 -31.61 -6.16 -50.08
N GLN A 159 -30.50 -5.42 -49.98
CA GLN A 159 -29.70 -4.99 -51.13
C GLN A 159 -29.15 -6.19 -51.91
N LEU A 160 -28.64 -7.21 -51.21
CA LEU A 160 -28.10 -8.42 -51.83
C LEU A 160 -29.19 -9.23 -52.54
N ALA A 161 -30.37 -9.37 -51.93
CA ALA A 161 -31.52 -10.02 -52.58
C ALA A 161 -31.98 -9.25 -53.83
N ALA A 162 -32.01 -7.92 -53.77
CA ALA A 162 -32.34 -7.07 -54.92
C ALA A 162 -31.32 -7.21 -56.05
N GLN A 163 -30.01 -7.20 -55.72
CA GLN A 163 -28.94 -7.40 -56.69
C GLN A 163 -28.99 -8.80 -57.32
N GLN A 164 -29.25 -9.85 -56.54
CA GLN A 164 -29.41 -11.20 -57.07
C GLN A 164 -30.58 -11.28 -58.06
N ALA A 165 -31.73 -10.71 -57.71
CA ALA A 165 -32.89 -10.68 -58.60
C ALA A 165 -32.64 -9.86 -59.88
N GLU A 166 -31.83 -8.80 -59.80
CA GLU A 166 -31.44 -8.01 -60.97
C GLU A 166 -30.49 -8.79 -61.88
N VAL A 167 -29.49 -9.47 -61.30
CA VAL A 167 -28.54 -10.31 -62.05
C VAL A 167 -29.26 -11.48 -62.72
N GLU A 168 -30.22 -12.11 -62.04
CA GLU A 168 -31.02 -13.20 -62.61
C GLU A 168 -31.82 -12.70 -63.82
N ARG A 169 -32.53 -11.57 -63.69
CA ARG A 169 -33.26 -10.95 -64.81
C ARG A 169 -32.34 -10.56 -65.97
N SER A 170 -31.20 -9.93 -65.68
CA SER A 170 -30.23 -9.59 -66.72
C SER A 170 -29.66 -10.83 -67.42
N SER A 171 -29.44 -11.93 -66.69
CA SER A 171 -28.98 -13.19 -67.27
C SER A 171 -30.04 -13.85 -68.15
N GLU A 172 -31.32 -13.78 -67.75
CA GLU A 172 -32.44 -14.26 -68.56
C GLU A 172 -32.58 -13.46 -69.87
N ASP A 173 -32.49 -12.14 -69.79
CA ASP A 173 -32.56 -11.24 -70.96
C ASP A 173 -31.41 -11.51 -71.94
N VAL A 174 -30.18 -11.61 -71.44
CA VAL A 174 -29.00 -11.94 -72.26
C VAL A 174 -29.13 -13.35 -72.86
N GLY A 175 -29.68 -14.31 -72.09
CA GLY A 175 -29.95 -15.66 -72.58
C GLY A 175 -30.95 -15.68 -73.73
N ALA A 176 -32.02 -14.88 -73.63
CA ALA A 176 -33.01 -14.72 -74.69
C ALA A 176 -32.43 -14.06 -75.95
N GLU A 177 -31.61 -13.02 -75.77
CA GLU A 177 -30.91 -12.35 -76.89
C GLU A 177 -29.96 -13.33 -77.61
N PHE A 178 -29.20 -14.12 -76.86
CA PHE A 178 -28.31 -15.12 -77.44
C PHE A 178 -29.05 -16.21 -78.21
N ALA A 179 -30.21 -16.68 -77.70
CA ALA A 179 -31.06 -17.63 -78.40
C ALA A 179 -31.62 -17.05 -79.72
N ALA A 180 -32.01 -15.77 -79.71
CA ALA A 180 -32.47 -15.06 -80.90
C ALA A 180 -31.34 -14.94 -81.95
N LEU A 181 -30.15 -14.50 -81.53
CA LEU A 181 -28.97 -14.40 -82.40
C LEU A 181 -28.53 -15.76 -82.96
N SER A 182 -28.60 -16.83 -82.15
CA SER A 182 -28.32 -18.19 -82.63
C SER A 182 -29.32 -18.61 -83.70
N THR A 183 -30.60 -18.31 -83.50
CA THR A 183 -31.66 -18.61 -84.48
C THR A 183 -31.45 -17.84 -85.78
N GLU A 184 -31.08 -16.56 -85.69
CA GLU A 184 -30.75 -15.73 -86.86
C GLU A 184 -29.52 -16.28 -87.60
N ARG A 185 -28.45 -16.64 -86.88
CA ARG A 185 -27.27 -17.28 -87.45
C ARG A 185 -27.65 -18.56 -88.21
N ASP A 186 -28.46 -19.42 -87.60
CA ASP A 186 -28.85 -20.70 -88.20
C ASP A 186 -29.72 -20.49 -89.46
N ALA A 187 -30.61 -19.49 -89.44
CA ALA A 187 -31.39 -19.09 -90.61
C ALA A 187 -30.49 -18.58 -91.75
N VAL A 188 -29.53 -17.70 -91.44
CA VAL A 188 -28.55 -17.18 -92.41
C VAL A 188 -27.68 -18.31 -92.96
N GLN A 189 -27.24 -19.24 -92.10
CA GLN A 189 -26.47 -20.41 -92.54
C GLN A 189 -27.28 -21.28 -93.51
N ALA A 190 -28.55 -21.57 -93.20
CA ALA A 190 -29.42 -22.32 -94.11
C ALA A 190 -29.71 -21.58 -95.43
N GLU A 191 -29.77 -20.23 -95.41
CA GLU A 191 -29.84 -19.42 -96.64
C GLU A 191 -28.56 -19.51 -97.47
N LEU A 192 -27.39 -19.43 -96.83
CA LEU A 192 -26.09 -19.56 -97.49
C LEU A 192 -25.89 -20.96 -98.09
N GLU A 193 -26.29 -22.01 -97.38
CA GLU A 193 -26.25 -23.39 -97.90
C GLU A 193 -27.16 -23.56 -99.12
N ARG A 194 -28.40 -23.04 -99.07
CA ARG A 194 -29.32 -23.02 -100.22
C ARG A 194 -28.73 -22.25 -101.40
N PHE A 195 -28.10 -21.11 -101.14
CA PHE A 195 -27.44 -20.32 -102.18
C PHE A 195 -26.26 -21.08 -102.78
N SER A 196 -25.41 -21.73 -101.97
CA SER A 196 -24.30 -22.55 -102.45
C SER A 196 -24.78 -23.67 -103.34
N HIS A 197 -25.81 -24.43 -102.92
CA HIS A 197 -26.38 -25.49 -103.74
C HIS A 197 -26.96 -24.96 -105.06
N PHE A 198 -27.64 -23.82 -105.03
CA PHE A 198 -28.16 -23.19 -106.24
C PHE A 198 -27.05 -22.74 -107.20
N ARG A 199 -25.99 -22.12 -106.66
CA ARG A 199 -24.79 -21.71 -107.39
C ARG A 199 -24.14 -22.92 -108.08
N ASP A 200 -23.92 -24.00 -107.34
CA ASP A 200 -23.27 -25.21 -107.87
C ASP A 200 -24.10 -25.86 -108.98
N ARG A 201 -25.43 -25.89 -108.84
CA ARG A 201 -26.35 -26.36 -109.89
C ARG A 201 -26.29 -25.54 -111.18
N LEU A 202 -26.02 -24.23 -111.08
CA LEU A 202 -25.88 -23.35 -112.24
C LEU A 202 -24.46 -23.37 -112.82
N GLY A 203 -23.51 -24.07 -112.20
CA GLY A 203 -22.10 -24.08 -112.62
C GLY A 203 -21.39 -22.74 -112.44
N ILE A 204 -21.92 -21.87 -111.57
CA ILE A 204 -21.34 -20.55 -111.31
C ILE A 204 -20.17 -20.70 -110.33
N THR A 205 -19.01 -20.17 -110.67
CA THR A 205 -17.83 -20.16 -109.78
C THR A 205 -17.61 -18.75 -109.26
N LEU A 206 -17.46 -18.61 -107.94
CA LEU A 206 -17.05 -17.35 -107.32
C LEU A 206 -15.53 -17.38 -107.12
N VAL A 207 -14.83 -16.39 -107.66
CA VAL A 207 -13.37 -16.27 -107.53
C VAL A 207 -13.05 -15.03 -106.71
N GLU A 208 -12.33 -15.20 -105.61
CA GLU A 208 -11.87 -14.09 -104.79
C GLU A 208 -10.66 -13.42 -105.45
N GLY A 209 -10.77 -12.12 -105.70
CA GLY A 209 -9.65 -11.23 -105.98
C GLY A 209 -9.32 -10.38 -104.75
N GLN A 210 -8.17 -9.68 -104.81
CA GLN A 210 -7.53 -8.95 -103.69
C GLN A 210 -8.43 -8.00 -102.87
N ASN A 211 -9.63 -7.63 -103.35
CA ASN A 211 -10.63 -6.93 -102.54
C ASN A 211 -12.08 -7.09 -103.05
N ARG A 212 -12.34 -8.07 -103.94
CA ARG A 212 -13.64 -8.22 -104.64
C ARG A 212 -13.88 -9.67 -105.04
N VAL A 213 -15.15 -10.10 -105.01
CA VAL A 213 -15.57 -11.41 -105.52
C VAL A 213 -16.02 -11.26 -106.98
N PHE A 214 -15.46 -12.07 -107.88
CA PHE A 214 -15.85 -12.16 -109.29
C PHE A 214 -16.76 -13.37 -109.53
N ILE A 215 -17.78 -13.18 -110.36
CA ILE A 215 -18.70 -14.26 -110.78
C ILE A 215 -18.22 -14.78 -112.14
N VAL A 216 -17.77 -16.04 -112.18
CA VAL A 216 -17.37 -16.76 -113.39
C VAL A 216 -18.49 -17.74 -113.77
N VAL A 217 -18.87 -17.75 -115.04
CA VAL A 217 -20.00 -18.54 -115.55
C VAL A 217 -19.50 -19.48 -116.65
N PRO A 218 -20.10 -20.68 -116.83
CA PRO A 218 -19.66 -21.65 -117.82
C PRO A 218 -19.66 -21.10 -119.25
N GLU A 219 -18.79 -21.65 -120.09
CA GLU A 219 -18.66 -21.26 -121.49
C GLU A 219 -19.98 -21.44 -122.27
N GLY A 220 -20.32 -20.49 -123.13
CA GLY A 220 -21.60 -20.46 -123.84
C GLY A 220 -22.77 -19.94 -123.01
N GLN A 221 -22.52 -19.37 -121.83
CA GLN A 221 -23.54 -18.70 -121.02
C GLN A 221 -23.14 -17.24 -120.70
N GLU A 222 -24.09 -16.32 -120.83
CA GLU A 222 -23.89 -14.88 -120.59
C GLU A 222 -24.66 -14.44 -119.34
N ILE A 223 -24.00 -13.66 -118.48
CA ILE A 223 -24.66 -12.95 -117.38
C ILE A 223 -25.27 -11.66 -117.94
N ARG A 224 -26.59 -11.58 -118.05
CA ARG A 224 -27.30 -10.34 -118.39
C ARG A 224 -28.03 -9.76 -117.20
N ALA A 225 -28.01 -8.43 -117.09
CA ALA A 225 -28.84 -7.72 -116.11
C ALA A 225 -30.31 -8.10 -116.34
N TRP A 226 -30.93 -8.71 -115.34
CA TRP A 226 -32.32 -9.12 -115.42
C TRP A 226 -33.22 -7.91 -115.16
N ARG A 227 -33.96 -7.47 -116.17
CA ARG A 227 -35.09 -6.55 -116.03
C ARG A 227 -36.38 -7.34 -116.25
N ALA A 228 -37.09 -7.69 -115.18
CA ALA A 228 -38.47 -8.15 -115.28
C ALA A 228 -39.41 -6.95 -115.08
N ALA A 229 -40.37 -6.75 -115.99
CA ALA A 229 -41.48 -5.85 -115.75
C ALA A 229 -42.48 -6.55 -114.81
N GLY A 230 -42.66 -6.04 -113.59
CA GLY A 230 -43.81 -6.36 -112.73
C GLY A 230 -43.65 -7.43 -111.65
N LEU A 231 -42.46 -7.95 -111.34
CA LEU A 231 -42.26 -8.92 -110.24
C LEU A 231 -41.09 -8.50 -109.33
N SER A 232 -41.41 -7.77 -108.26
CA SER A 232 -40.49 -7.50 -107.15
C SER A 232 -40.89 -8.36 -105.95
N ASN A 233 -40.00 -9.25 -105.49
CA ASN A 233 -39.73 -9.49 -104.05
C ASN A 233 -38.88 -10.73 -103.73
N LEU A 234 -38.53 -11.59 -104.70
CA LEU A 234 -37.62 -12.72 -104.45
C LEU A 234 -36.24 -12.46 -105.07
N ALA A 235 -35.18 -12.62 -104.28
CA ALA A 235 -33.74 -12.56 -104.64
C ALA A 235 -33.06 -11.17 -104.58
N ARG A 236 -32.68 -10.76 -103.36
CA ARG A 236 -31.73 -9.67 -103.09
C ARG A 236 -30.34 -10.27 -102.76
N TYR A 237 -29.39 -10.13 -103.67
CA TYR A 237 -27.97 -10.05 -103.30
C TYR A 237 -27.39 -8.82 -104.02
N ASN A 238 -26.90 -7.85 -103.24
CA ASN A 238 -26.32 -6.56 -103.72
C ASN A 238 -27.16 -5.72 -104.71
N GLY A 239 -28.49 -5.84 -104.69
CA GLY A 239 -29.40 -4.91 -105.37
C GLY A 239 -29.38 -4.94 -106.91
N ARG A 240 -28.67 -5.90 -107.53
CA ARG A 240 -28.60 -6.05 -108.99
C ARG A 240 -28.89 -7.50 -109.37
N MET A 241 -29.99 -7.73 -110.09
CA MET A 241 -30.36 -9.05 -110.57
C MET A 241 -29.67 -9.35 -111.89
N TYR A 242 -29.14 -10.56 -112.03
CA TYR A 242 -28.59 -11.04 -113.29
C TYR A 242 -29.19 -12.42 -113.63
N ARG A 243 -29.53 -12.63 -114.89
CA ARG A 243 -29.97 -13.93 -115.41
C ARG A 243 -28.86 -14.50 -116.27
N VAL A 244 -28.56 -15.78 -116.04
CA VAL A 244 -27.67 -16.54 -116.89
C VAL A 244 -28.47 -17.10 -118.06
N MET A 245 -28.05 -16.78 -119.28
CA MET A 245 -28.71 -17.18 -120.52
C MET A 245 -27.75 -17.98 -121.36
N ALA A 246 -28.23 -19.04 -122.02
CA ALA A 246 -27.46 -19.69 -123.07
C ALA A 246 -27.22 -18.69 -124.20
N GLN A 247 -25.97 -18.57 -124.62
CA GLN A 247 -25.54 -17.78 -125.76
C GLN A 247 -26.11 -18.45 -127.02
N ARG A 248 -27.01 -17.74 -127.70
CA ARG A 248 -27.54 -18.15 -129.00
C ARG A 248 -26.51 -17.89 -130.10
#